data_AF-A0A9Y2ICV4-F1
#
_entry.id   AF-A0A9Y2ICV4-F1
#
_cell.length_a   1.000
_cell.length_b   1.000
_cell.length_c   1.000
_cell.angle_alpha   90.00
_cell.angle_beta   90.00
_cell.angle_gamma   90.00
#
_symmetry.space_group_name_H-M   'P 1'
#
loop_
_entity.id
_entity.type
_entity.pdbx_description
1 polymer ?
#
loop_
_entity_poly.entity_id
_entity_poly.type
_entity_poly.pdbx_seq_one_letter_code
_entity_poly.pdbx_strand_id
1 'polypeptide(L)' 'MTAGEPRAEHAGIRCSDAERETAATALHAAVGDGRLSLAEVEERTATIYAARFRHELDTILADLP' A
#
# COMPACT_ATOMS: atom_id res chain seq x y z
N MET A 1 -2.43 18.34 24.87
CA MET A 1 -1.98 18.15 23.48
C MET A 1 -2.24 16.70 23.10
N THR A 2 -3.48 16.39 22.72
CA THR A 2 -3.87 15.04 22.29
C THR A 2 -3.57 14.92 20.81
N ALA A 3 -2.48 14.22 20.46
CA ALA A 3 -2.27 13.71 19.12
C ALA A 3 -3.42 12.73 18.83
N GLY A 4 -4.20 13.01 17.78
CA GLY A 4 -5.36 12.20 17.41
C GLY A 4 -4.93 10.75 17.18
N GLU A 5 -5.56 9.82 17.89
CA GLU A 5 -5.50 8.41 17.55
C GLU A 5 -5.91 8.27 16.08
N PRO A 6 -5.17 7.50 15.24
CA PRO A 6 -5.58 7.27 13.86
C PRO A 6 -6.98 6.66 13.92
N ARG A 7 -7.97 7.45 13.48
CA ARG A 7 -9.36 7.10 13.69
C ARG A 7 -9.62 5.77 13.00
N ALA A 8 -10.10 4.81 13.77
CA ALA A 8 -10.58 3.50 13.32
C ALA A 8 -11.69 3.55 12.23
N GLU A 9 -12.04 4.73 11.70
CA GLU A 9 -13.02 4.94 10.62
C GLU A 9 -12.55 4.37 9.27
N HIS A 10 -11.23 4.33 9.01
CA HIS A 10 -10.68 3.74 7.77
C HIS A 10 -10.33 2.24 7.89
N ALA A 11 -10.36 1.69 9.10
CA ALA A 11 -10.01 0.29 9.34
C ALA A 11 -11.02 -0.70 8.72
N GLY A 12 -12.27 -0.26 8.52
CA GLY A 12 -13.35 -1.12 8.04
C GLY A 12 -13.56 -1.13 6.52
N ILE A 13 -12.94 -0.22 5.76
CA ILE A 13 -13.25 -0.09 4.33
C ILE A 13 -12.49 -1.16 3.53
N ARG A 14 -13.24 -2.05 2.89
CA ARG A 14 -12.69 -3.11 2.03
C ARG A 14 -11.92 -2.51 0.86
N CYS A 15 -10.76 -3.09 0.58
CA CYS A 15 -10.01 -2.82 -0.63
C CYS A 15 -10.65 -3.51 -1.82
N SER A 16 -10.94 -2.76 -2.88
CA SER A 16 -11.34 -3.32 -4.17
C SER A 16 -10.13 -3.83 -4.96
N ASP A 17 -10.36 -4.66 -5.98
CA ASP A 17 -9.29 -5.09 -6.89
C ASP A 17 -8.69 -3.91 -7.64
N ALA A 18 -9.49 -2.94 -8.07
CA ALA A 18 -8.98 -1.75 -8.75
C ALA A 18 -8.00 -0.94 -7.86
N GLU A 19 -8.24 -0.90 -6.55
CA GLU A 19 -7.33 -0.25 -5.61
C GLU A 19 -6.03 -1.04 -5.44
N ARG A 20 -6.10 -2.38 -5.39
CA ARG A 20 -4.90 -3.24 -5.38
C ARG A 20 -4.07 -3.05 -6.64
N GLU A 21 -4.71 -3.04 -7.81
CA GLU A 21 -4.04 -2.83 -9.10
C GLU A 21 -3.37 -1.45 -9.19
N THR A 22 -4.05 -0.42 -8.67
CA THR A 22 -3.49 0.94 -8.60
C THR A 22 -2.24 0.98 -7.71
N ALA A 23 -2.30 0.35 -6.54
CA ALA A 23 -1.16 0.24 -5.63
C ALA A 23 0.01 -0.53 -6.26
N ALA A 24 -0.25 -1.65 -6.93
CA ALA A 24 0.77 -2.44 -7.62
C ALA A 24 1.44 -1.62 -8.74
N THR A 25 0.65 -0.84 -9.48
CA THR A 25 1.18 0.07 -10.52
C THR A 25 2.13 1.12 -9.93
N ALA A 26 1.77 1.74 -8.80
CA ALA A 26 2.65 2.69 -8.11
C ALA A 26 3.95 2.03 -7.64
N LEU A 27 3.87 0.80 -7.10
CA LEU A 27 5.03 0.03 -6.67
C LEU A 27 5.98 -0.28 -7.85
N HIS A 28 5.43 -0.71 -9.00
CA HIS A 28 6.22 -0.96 -10.21
C HIS A 28 6.87 0.32 -10.77
N ALA A 29 6.19 1.47 -10.68
CA ALA A 29 6.78 2.74 -11.10
C ALA A 29 8.03 3.09 -10.26
N ALA A 30 8.00 2.83 -8.96
CA ALA A 30 9.15 3.06 -8.08
C ALA A 30 10.33 2.12 -8.34
N VAL A 31 10.09 0.89 -8.81
CA VAL A 31 11.16 0.01 -9.33
C VAL A 31 11.77 0.60 -10.59
N GLY A 32 10.95 1.13 -11.51
CA GLY A 32 11.42 1.80 -12.71
C GLY A 32 12.30 3.02 -12.42
N ASP A 33 12.05 3.72 -11.32
CA ASP A 33 12.88 4.83 -10.82
C ASP A 33 14.12 4.35 -10.04
N GLY A 34 14.28 3.04 -9.83
CA GLY A 34 15.41 2.45 -9.08
C GLY A 34 15.32 2.61 -7.56
N ARG A 35 14.14 2.97 -7.02
CA ARG A 35 13.92 3.17 -5.58
C ARG A 35 13.61 1.87 -4.82
N LEU A 36 13.22 0.83 -5.55
CA LEU A 36 12.94 -0.50 -5.01
C LEU A 36 13.71 -1.54 -5.83
N SER A 37 14.29 -2.52 -5.14
CA SER A 37 14.84 -3.70 -5.80
C SER A 37 13.74 -4.63 -6.31
N LEU A 38 14.11 -5.54 -7.22
CA LEU A 38 13.18 -6.54 -7.76
C LEU A 38 12.62 -7.45 -6.65
N ALA A 39 13.44 -7.83 -5.67
CA ALA A 39 13.01 -8.66 -4.55
C ALA A 39 11.99 -7.92 -3.65
N GLU A 40 12.22 -6.63 -3.39
CA GLU A 40 11.30 -5.81 -2.59
C GLU A 40 9.95 -5.61 -3.27
N VAL A 41 9.92 -5.39 -4.59
CA VAL A 41 8.64 -5.27 -5.32
C VAL A 41 7.88 -6.58 -5.31
N GLU A 42 8.54 -7.73 -5.45
CA GLU A 42 7.87 -9.04 -5.40
C GLU A 42 7.19 -9.28 -4.04
N GLU A 43 7.89 -9.01 -2.94
CA GLU A 43 7.35 -9.18 -1.58
C GLU A 43 6.20 -8.20 -1.29
N ARG A 44 6.37 -6.92 -1.65
CA ARG A 44 5.34 -5.90 -1.44
C ARG A 44 4.13 -6.12 -2.35
N THR A 45 4.31 -6.61 -3.57
CA THR A 45 3.21 -6.96 -4.49
C THR A 45 2.35 -8.07 -3.90
N ALA A 46 2.95 -9.12 -3.34
CA ALA A 46 2.21 -10.18 -2.65
C ALA A 46 1.36 -9.63 -1.49
N THR A 47 1.90 -8.67 -0.75
CA THR A 47 1.20 -8.01 0.37
C THR A 47 0.04 -7.14 -0.11
N ILE A 48 0.20 -6.41 -1.22
CA ILE A 48 -0.89 -5.65 -1.87
C ILE A 48 -2.05 -6.57 -2.25
N TYR A 49 -1.75 -7.72 -2.85
CA TYR A 49 -2.79 -8.66 -3.26
C TYR A 49 -3.47 -9.39 -2.08
N ALA A 50 -2.78 -9.52 -0.95
CA ALA A 50 -3.35 -10.04 0.29
C ALA A 50 -4.19 -8.99 1.06
N ALA A 51 -4.02 -7.69 0.76
CA ALA A 51 -4.68 -6.61 1.47
C ALA A 51 -6.21 -6.68 1.34
N ARG A 52 -6.87 -6.67 2.49
CA ARG A 52 -8.31 -6.79 2.62
C ARG A 52 -8.99 -5.43 2.81
N PHE A 53 -8.27 -4.45 3.31
CA PHE A 53 -8.75 -3.12 3.64
C PHE A 53 -7.85 -2.02 3.05
N ARG A 54 -8.44 -0.87 2.78
CA ARG A 54 -7.73 0.25 2.11
C ARG A 54 -6.56 0.80 2.92
N HIS A 55 -6.69 0.86 4.25
CA HIS A 55 -5.62 1.34 5.12
C HIS A 55 -4.36 0.44 5.10
N GLU A 56 -4.52 -0.84 4.76
CA GLU A 56 -3.38 -1.75 4.58
C GLU A 56 -2.57 -1.34 3.35
N LEU A 57 -3.24 -0.97 2.25
CA LEU A 57 -2.55 -0.42 1.07
C LEU A 57 -1.83 0.89 1.39
N ASP A 58 -2.48 1.79 2.12
CA ASP A 58 -1.90 3.08 2.53
C ASP A 58 -0.60 2.85 3.33
N THR A 59 -0.60 1.86 4.22
CA THR A 59 0.59 1.47 5.00
C THR A 59 1.72 0.92 4.13
N ILE A 60 1.39 0.07 3.14
CA ILE A 60 2.38 -0.49 2.21
C ILE A 60 2.99 0.61 1.33
N LEU A 61 2.19 1.61 0.97
CA LEU A 61 2.59 2.71 0.11
C LEU A 61 3.18 3.90 0.86
N ALA A 62 3.06 3.98 2.18
CA ALA A 62 3.47 5.15 2.98
C ALA A 62 4.98 5.49 2.88
N ASP A 63 5.80 4.51 2.51
CA ASP A 63 7.25 4.63 2.31
C ASP A 63 7.62 5.12 0.89
N LEU A 64 6.65 5.15 -0.02
CA LEU A 64 6.82 5.72 -1.35
C LEU A 64 6.51 7.23 -1.29
N PRO A 65 7.45 8.12 -1.68
CA PRO A 65 7.24 9.56 -1.66
C PRO A 65 6.34 10.08 -2.78
#